data_AF-G5ASD7-F1
#
_entry.id   AF-G5ASD7-F1
#
_cell.length_a   1.000
_cell.length_b   1.000
_cell.length_c   1.000
_cell.angle_alpha   90.00
_cell.angle_beta   90.00
_cell.angle_gamma   90.00
#
_symmetry.space_group_name_H-M   'P 1'
#
loop_
_entity.id
_entity.type
_entity.pdbx_description
1 polymer ?
#
loop_
_entity_poly.entity_id
_entity_poly.type
_entity_poly.pdbx_seq_one_letter_code
_entity_poly.pdbx_strand_id
1 'polypeptide(L)'
;MDDTFYLSNVAPQVPHLNQNAWNNLEKTEADGKFYVKYQVIGKNHVAVPTHFFKVLILEAAGGQIELRSYVMPNAPVDEAIPLERFLVPIESIERASGLLFVPNILARAGNVKAITASSK
;
A
#
# COMPACT_ATOMS: atom_id res chain seq x y z
N MET A 1 10.32 -21.13 7.89
CA MET A 1 10.94 -19.79 7.82
C MET A 1 11.55 -19.57 6.44
N ASP A 2 12.11 -20.62 5.84
CA ASP A 2 12.72 -20.57 4.51
C ASP A 2 11.79 -20.09 3.38
N ASP A 3 10.49 -20.41 3.47
CA ASP A 3 9.50 -20.02 2.44
C ASP A 3 9.39 -18.50 2.23
N THR A 4 9.71 -17.69 3.24
CA THR A 4 9.62 -16.22 3.10
C THR A 4 10.72 -15.64 2.21
N PHE A 5 11.79 -16.40 1.96
CA PHE A 5 12.94 -15.99 1.15
C PHE A 5 12.76 -16.33 -0.34
N TYR A 6 11.66 -16.99 -0.73
CA TYR A 6 11.34 -17.15 -2.14
C TYR A 6 11.06 -15.80 -2.80
N LEU A 7 11.60 -15.59 -4.00
CA LEU A 7 11.45 -14.33 -4.73
C LEU A 7 10.01 -14.04 -5.18
N SER A 8 9.13 -15.04 -5.17
CA SER A 8 7.68 -14.83 -5.33
C SER A 8 7.08 -13.95 -4.22
N ASN A 9 7.77 -13.85 -3.07
CA ASN A 9 7.38 -13.03 -1.92
C ASN A 9 8.29 -11.81 -1.72
N VAL A 10 9.13 -11.46 -2.71
CA VAL A 10 10.07 -10.33 -2.63
C VAL A 10 9.77 -9.34 -3.77
N ALA A 11 9.75 -8.05 -3.45
CA ALA A 11 9.68 -6.97 -4.42
C ALA A 11 10.87 -6.01 -4.22
N PRO A 12 11.39 -5.37 -5.28
CA PRO A 12 12.46 -4.38 -5.13
C PRO A 12 12.02 -3.22 -4.26
N GLN A 13 12.72 -3.02 -3.14
CA GLN A 13 12.51 -1.90 -2.21
C GLN A 13 13.73 -0.98 -2.24
N VAL A 14 13.50 0.32 -2.11
CA VAL A 14 14.60 1.28 -2.04
C VAL A 14 15.43 1.06 -0.76
N PRO A 15 16.76 0.83 -0.84
CA PRO A 15 17.61 0.72 0.34
C PRO A 15 17.87 2.06 1.08
N HIS A 16 17.31 3.17 0.55
CA HIS A 16 17.37 4.58 0.96
C HIS A 16 18.51 5.45 0.35
N LEU A 17 18.15 6.38 -0.55
CA LEU A 17 19.03 7.45 -1.11
C LEU A 17 18.20 8.66 -1.62
N ASN A 18 18.80 9.85 -1.50
CA ASN A 18 18.28 11.23 -1.50
C ASN A 18 17.44 11.73 -2.72
N GLN A 19 16.46 12.61 -2.43
CA GLN A 19 15.87 13.72 -3.24
C GLN A 19 14.53 13.63 -4.03
N ASN A 20 13.77 12.54 -4.18
CA ASN A 20 12.67 12.57 -5.19
C ASN A 20 11.27 12.04 -4.81
N ALA A 21 10.99 11.79 -3.53
CA ALA A 21 9.74 11.11 -3.10
C ALA A 21 8.43 11.85 -3.49
N TRP A 22 8.48 13.13 -3.82
CA TRP A 22 7.29 13.93 -4.14
C TRP A 22 6.93 14.00 -5.64
N ASN A 23 7.70 13.40 -6.55
CA ASN A 23 7.56 13.64 -7.99
C ASN A 23 6.77 12.56 -8.76
N ASN A 24 6.27 11.52 -8.09
CA ASN A 24 5.73 10.33 -8.76
C ASN A 24 4.25 10.05 -8.49
N LEU A 25 3.58 10.79 -7.60
CA LEU A 25 2.19 10.46 -7.30
C LEU A 25 1.26 10.86 -8.44
N GLU A 26 1.47 12.02 -9.06
CA GLU A 26 0.60 12.54 -10.12
C GLU A 26 1.38 13.50 -11.03
N LYS A 27 2.27 12.98 -11.88
CA LYS A 27 2.72 13.79 -13.01
C LYS A 27 1.63 13.79 -14.06
N THR A 28 0.75 14.79 -13.97
CA THR A 28 0.16 15.37 -15.16
C THR A 28 1.32 15.84 -16.02
N GLU A 29 1.62 15.08 -17.07
CA GLU A 29 2.63 15.51 -18.04
C GLU A 29 2.11 16.78 -18.73
N ALA A 30 2.98 17.48 -19.47
CA ALA A 30 2.60 18.75 -20.13
C ALA A 30 1.39 18.61 -21.10
N ASP A 31 1.01 17.39 -21.45
CA ASP A 31 -0.14 17.04 -22.27
C ASP A 31 -1.47 16.90 -21.49
N GLY A 32 -1.47 17.11 -20.17
CA GLY A 32 -2.66 17.00 -19.34
C GLY A 32 -3.11 15.56 -19.05
N LYS A 33 -2.31 14.55 -19.40
CA LYS A 33 -2.67 13.14 -19.24
C LYS A 33 -2.01 12.53 -18.00
N PHE A 34 -2.70 11.54 -17.44
CA PHE A 34 -2.20 10.73 -16.33
C PHE A 34 -1.46 9.50 -16.86
N TYR A 35 -0.27 9.26 -16.35
CA TYR A 35 0.56 8.11 -16.72
C TYR A 35 0.97 7.32 -15.49
N VAL A 36 1.01 5.99 -15.64
CA VAL A 36 1.68 5.11 -14.68
C VAL A 36 3.09 4.85 -15.19
N LYS A 37 4.11 5.26 -14.42
CA LYS A 37 5.53 5.03 -14.73
C LYS A 37 6.19 4.29 -13.57
N TYR A 38 6.94 3.24 -13.88
CA TYR A 38 7.72 2.49 -12.91
C TYR A 38 8.99 1.93 -13.56
N GLN A 39 10.03 1.73 -12.76
CA GLN A 39 11.27 1.14 -13.23
C GLN A 39 11.12 -0.38 -13.35
N VAL A 40 11.80 -0.97 -14.34
CA VAL A 40 12.04 -2.41 -14.40
C VAL A 40 13.54 -2.69 -14.28
N ILE A 41 13.92 -3.75 -13.58
CA ILE A 41 15.33 -4.09 -13.31
C ILE A 41 15.71 -5.50 -13.77
N GLY A 42 16.97 -5.65 -14.16
CA GLY A 42 17.56 -6.93 -14.57
C GLY A 42 17.04 -7.47 -15.91
N LYS A 43 17.58 -8.62 -16.34
CA LYS A 43 17.22 -9.26 -17.62
C LYS A 43 15.76 -9.71 -17.69
N ASN A 44 15.14 -9.94 -16.53
CA ASN A 44 13.76 -10.40 -16.42
C ASN A 44 12.75 -9.26 -16.28
N HIS A 45 13.20 -8.00 -16.39
CA HIS A 45 12.35 -6.82 -16.28
C HIS A 45 11.48 -6.81 -15.01
N VAL A 46 12.08 -7.11 -13.86
CA VAL A 46 11.39 -7.15 -12.57
C VAL A 46 10.88 -5.74 -12.25
N ALA A 47 9.56 -5.59 -12.08
CA ALA A 47 8.96 -4.29 -11.81
C ALA A 47 9.30 -3.79 -10.40
N VAL A 48 9.62 -2.50 -10.30
CA VAL A 48 9.84 -1.78 -9.04
C VAL A 48 8.54 -1.03 -8.69
N PRO A 49 7.80 -1.42 -7.63
CA PRO A 49 6.56 -0.75 -7.28
C PRO A 49 6.78 0.71 -6.93
N THR A 50 5.81 1.58 -7.23
CA THR A 50 5.85 2.99 -6.78
C THR A 50 5.44 3.13 -5.31
N HIS A 51 4.56 2.23 -4.84
CA HIS A 51 4.04 2.18 -3.49
C HIS A 51 3.88 0.73 -3.03
N PHE A 52 3.87 0.55 -1.72
CA PHE A 52 3.43 -0.67 -1.06
C PHE A 52 2.19 -0.38 -0.23
N PHE A 53 1.35 -1.39 -0.06
CA PHE A 53 0.22 -1.31 0.83
C PHE A 53 0.25 -2.43 1.87
N LYS A 54 -0.36 -2.18 3.03
CA LYS A 54 -0.58 -3.20 4.06
C LYS A 54 -1.98 -3.06 4.62
N VAL A 55 -2.77 -4.12 4.52
CA VAL A 55 -4.10 -4.21 5.13
C VAL A 55 -3.99 -5.10 6.37
N LEU A 56 -4.30 -4.53 7.54
CA LEU A 56 -4.39 -5.23 8.80
C LEU A 56 -5.86 -5.55 9.08
N ILE A 57 -6.14 -6.84 9.27
CA ILE A 57 -7.43 -7.34 9.72
C ILE A 57 -7.22 -7.80 11.15
N LEU A 58 -7.79 -7.07 12.11
CA LEU A 58 -7.61 -7.30 13.53
C LEU A 58 -8.92 -7.82 14.11
N GLU A 59 -8.86 -8.93 14.83
CA GLU A 59 -10.02 -9.47 15.55
C GLU A 59 -9.90 -9.10 17.03
N ALA A 60 -10.84 -8.30 17.52
CA ALA A 60 -10.95 -7.96 18.93
C ALA A 60 -11.79 -9.00 19.68
N ALA A 61 -11.63 -9.01 21.02
CA ALA A 61 -12.45 -9.85 21.88
C ALA A 61 -13.96 -9.60 21.61
N GLY A 62 -14.72 -10.67 21.39
CA GLY A 62 -16.14 -10.59 21.04
C GLY A 62 -16.44 -10.62 19.53
N GLY A 63 -15.45 -10.92 18.68
CA GLY A 63 -15.67 -11.12 17.24
C GLY A 63 -15.82 -9.82 16.44
N GLN A 64 -15.47 -8.69 17.04
CA GLN A 64 -15.44 -7.40 16.35
C GLN A 64 -14.18 -7.33 15.48
N ILE A 65 -14.36 -7.08 14.19
CA ILE A 65 -13.24 -6.90 13.26
C ILE A 65 -12.92 -5.42 13.12
N GLU A 66 -11.64 -5.09 13.25
CA GLU A 66 -11.07 -3.77 12.98
C GLU A 66 -10.17 -3.84 11.74
N LEU A 67 -10.38 -2.91 10.80
CA LEU A 67 -9.56 -2.79 9.60
C LEU A 67 -8.70 -1.54 9.64
N ARG A 68 -7.40 -1.71 9.39
CA ARG A 68 -6.46 -0.60 9.14
C ARG A 68 -5.74 -0.83 7.83
N SER A 69 -5.66 0.20 7.01
CA SER A 69 -5.12 0.11 5.67
C SER A 69 -4.09 1.20 5.45
N TYR A 70 -2.88 0.80 5.08
CA TYR A 70 -1.74 1.69 4.92
C TYR A 70 -1.24 1.66 3.49
N VAL A 71 -0.83 2.82 2.98
CA VAL A 71 -0.08 2.95 1.72
C VAL A 71 1.16 3.78 1.99
N MET A 72 2.32 3.24 1.63
CA MET A 72 3.61 3.92 1.76
C MET A 72 4.30 3.99 0.40
N PRO A 73 4.96 5.12 0.06
CA PRO A 73 5.75 5.19 -1.15
C PRO A 73 6.95 4.25 -1.05
N ASN A 74 7.36 3.66 -2.18
CA ASN A 74 8.65 2.96 -2.31
C ASN A 74 9.77 4.01 -2.45
N ALA A 75 9.92 4.81 -1.41
CA ALA A 75 10.80 5.95 -1.33
C ALA A 75 11.28 6.10 0.13
N PRO A 76 12.35 6.87 0.36
CA PRO A 76 12.65 7.43 1.67
C PRO A 76 11.43 7.95 2.41
N VAL A 77 11.19 7.45 3.62
CA VAL A 77 10.16 7.94 4.54
C VAL A 77 10.85 8.24 5.87
N ASP A 78 10.64 9.45 6.38
CA ASP A 78 11.16 9.85 7.69
C ASP A 78 10.46 9.02 8.78
N GLU A 79 11.27 8.32 9.59
CA GLU A 79 10.82 7.47 10.69
C GLU A 79 10.11 8.26 11.80
N ALA A 80 10.33 9.58 11.87
CA ALA A 80 9.61 10.46 12.78
C ALA A 80 8.15 10.68 12.37
N ILE A 81 7.76 10.34 11.14
CA ILE A 81 6.37 10.47 10.67
C ILE A 81 5.52 9.37 11.32
N PRO A 82 4.46 9.71 12.08
CA PRO A 82 3.58 8.73 12.68
C PRO A 82 2.89 7.86 11.62
N LEU A 83 2.77 6.55 11.87
CA LEU A 83 2.19 5.58 10.92
C LEU A 83 0.76 5.94 10.51
N GLU A 84 0.02 6.64 11.37
CA GLU A 84 -1.34 7.10 11.15
C GLU A 84 -1.44 8.06 9.94
N ARG A 85 -0.34 8.71 9.56
CA ARG A 85 -0.26 9.57 8.36
C ARG A 85 -0.37 8.78 7.06
N PHE A 86 -0.07 7.49 7.08
CA PHE A 86 -0.14 6.60 5.92
C PHE A 86 -1.46 5.83 5.86
N LEU A 87 -2.40 6.09 6.77
CA LEU A 87 -3.73 5.49 6.73
C LEU A 87 -4.50 5.98 5.52
N VAL A 88 -5.09 5.05 4.78
CA VAL A 88 -5.97 5.32 3.65
C VAL A 88 -7.26 4.52 3.79
N PRO A 89 -8.36 4.95 3.16
CA PRO A 89 -9.54 4.11 3.02
C PRO A 89 -9.20 2.79 2.31
N ILE A 90 -9.72 1.66 2.81
CA ILE A 90 -9.51 0.35 2.17
C ILE A 90 -9.95 0.36 0.69
N GLU A 91 -11.01 1.10 0.39
CA GLU A 91 -11.56 1.28 -0.96
C GLU A 91 -10.54 1.88 -1.94
N SER A 92 -9.61 2.74 -1.48
CA SER A 92 -8.58 3.30 -2.37
C SER A 92 -7.57 2.24 -2.77
N ILE A 93 -7.23 1.32 -1.86
CA ILE A 93 -6.37 0.17 -2.15
C ILE A 93 -7.09 -0.76 -3.12
N GLU A 94 -8.36 -1.10 -2.87
CA GLU A 94 -9.14 -1.96 -3.76
C GLU A 94 -9.21 -1.39 -5.18
N ARG A 95 -9.48 -0.08 -5.31
CA ARG A 95 -9.51 0.61 -6.61
C ARG A 95 -8.16 0.62 -7.32
N ALA A 96 -7.06 0.84 -6.60
CA ALA A 96 -5.73 0.95 -7.18
C ALA A 96 -5.10 -0.42 -7.51
N SER A 97 -5.38 -1.44 -6.69
CA SER A 97 -4.79 -2.78 -6.82
C SER A 97 -5.64 -3.75 -7.63
N GLY A 98 -6.93 -3.48 -7.80
CA GLY A 98 -7.89 -4.42 -8.39
C GLY A 98 -8.25 -5.60 -7.47
N LEU A 99 -7.86 -5.55 -6.19
CA LEU A 99 -8.18 -6.56 -5.19
C LEU A 99 -9.47 -6.20 -4.44
N LEU A 100 -10.13 -7.21 -3.86
CA LEU A 100 -11.30 -7.04 -3.00
C LEU A 100 -11.03 -7.69 -1.64
N PHE A 101 -11.06 -6.90 -0.57
CA PHE A 101 -10.85 -7.33 0.80
C PHE A 101 -12.17 -7.36 1.58
N VAL A 102 -12.94 -6.27 1.54
CA VAL A 102 -14.13 -6.09 2.40
C VAL A 102 -15.22 -7.16 2.14
N PRO A 103 -15.58 -7.49 0.88
CA PRO A 103 -16.58 -8.53 0.63
C PRO A 103 -16.17 -9.90 1.18
N ASN A 104 -14.88 -10.23 1.10
CA ASN A 104 -14.32 -11.49 1.59
C ASN A 104 -14.32 -11.59 3.12
N ILE A 105 -14.22 -10.44 3.79
CA ILE A 105 -14.22 -10.35 5.26
C ILE A 105 -15.66 -10.36 5.78
N LEU A 106 -16.57 -9.59 5.19
CA LEU A 106 -17.99 -9.54 5.57
C LEU A 106 -18.70 -10.90 5.40
N ALA A 107 -18.29 -11.69 4.39
CA ALA A 107 -18.80 -13.06 4.23
C ALA A 107 -18.46 -13.98 5.42
N ARG A 108 -17.44 -13.62 6.23
CA ARG A 108 -16.95 -14.42 7.36
C ARG A 108 -17.23 -13.77 8.72
N ALA A 109 -17.39 -12.44 8.77
CA ALA A 109 -17.57 -11.67 10.00
C ALA A 109 -18.83 -10.81 9.92
N GLY A 110 -19.72 -10.93 10.90
CA GLY A 110 -21.00 -10.21 10.93
C GLY A 110 -20.90 -8.70 11.21
N ASN A 111 -19.79 -8.21 11.80
CA ASN A 111 -19.60 -6.80 12.16
C ASN A 111 -18.16 -6.34 11.88
N VAL A 112 -17.99 -5.33 11.02
CA VAL A 112 -16.68 -4.77 10.63
C VAL A 112 -16.62 -3.27 10.93
N LYS A 113 -15.57 -2.83 11.62
CA LYS A 113 -15.25 -1.43 11.87
C LYS A 113 -14.00 -1.03 11.08
N ALA A 114 -14.18 -0.23 10.03
CA ALA A 114 -13.06 0.34 9.28
C ALA A 114 -12.52 1.60 9.98
N ILE A 115 -11.21 1.68 10.20
CA ILE A 115 -10.55 2.89 10.67
C ILE A 115 -9.86 3.56 9.49
N THR A 116 -10.30 4.77 9.18
CA THR A 116 -9.67 5.65 8.20
C THR A 116 -8.92 6.77 8.91
N ALA A 117 -7.96 7.40 8.22
CA ALA A 117 -7.34 8.64 8.72
C ALA A 117 -8.46 9.66 9.02
N SER A 118 -8.54 10.10 10.27
CA SER A 118 -9.48 11.15 10.66
C SER A 118 -9.11 12.42 9.90
N SER A 119 -10.03 12.91 9.07
CA SER A 119 -9.88 14.20 8.38
C SER A 119 -9.76 15.28 9.46
N LYS A 120 -8.60 15.93 9.55
CA LYS A 120 -8.43 17.22 10.22
C LYS A 120 -8.30 18.29 9.17
#